data_AF-A0A7Y5KXW4-F1
#
_entry.id   AF-A0A7Y5KXW4-F1
#
_cell.length_a   1.000
_cell.length_b   1.000
_cell.length_c   1.000
_cell.angle_alpha   90.00
_cell.angle_beta   90.00
_cell.angle_gamma   90.00
#
_symmetry.space_group_name_H-M   'P 1'
#
loop_
_entity.id
_entity.type
_entity.pdbx_description
1 polymer ?
#
loop_
_entity_poly.entity_id
_entity_poly.type
_entity_poly.pdbx_seq_one_letter_code
_entity_poly.pdbx_strand_id
1 'polypeptide(L)'
;MSPTATLGLHLATRDRNEKEPARFRCYERVVEAFERGALKVADPIRVGDVTTTLGKYLVAQCLPPEMQPGVLGRTWDAALVSRALDEAARELHVEIAARCAEALEVLGQYLVARTGFSLAMSDFASRTSHADIFAKADEDLARVHEAYQEGVITEGERYNRVLDSWALARDRTRGAERAGSRHDDRLRAVAAASAEVPTPESVRAMPPQTWLRNGVSERPILRTLAQGLEPHDMMLACIATRTLRVEQLMRRQTAARFHADLSAVLGPMRIVARDCGTVRGVAVSELDYVDDDDSTPGLAARIEGRVAAREIAGPDDTVLAPAGALLMPELARRIERAGLAHVVVRDVTVCEATDGVCAMCFGLDPDDFTWPCPGDDMGARAADAIAEAAASFVYTYFHIC
;
A
#
# COMPACT_ATOMS: atom_id res chain seq x y z
N MET A 1 4.66 9.26 7.97
CA MET A 1 6.10 9.59 7.81
C MET A 1 6.35 10.19 6.44
N SER A 2 7.35 11.07 6.30
CA SER A 2 7.71 11.65 5.01
C SER A 2 8.49 10.66 4.14
N PRO A 3 8.37 10.73 2.79
CA PRO A 3 9.16 9.89 1.88
C PRO A 3 10.68 10.04 2.08
N THR A 4 11.14 11.24 2.46
CA THR A 4 12.55 11.51 2.74
C THR A 4 13.03 10.74 3.96
N ALA A 5 12.27 10.72 5.06
CA ALA A 5 12.66 9.95 6.23
C ALA A 5 12.73 8.46 5.93
N THR A 6 11.71 7.92 5.26
CA THR A 6 11.67 6.50 4.84
C THR A 6 12.85 6.14 3.95
N LEU A 7 13.25 7.02 3.02
CA LEU A 7 14.45 6.82 2.20
C LEU A 7 15.72 6.68 3.06
N GLY A 8 15.84 7.44 4.14
CA GLY A 8 16.97 7.36 5.06
C GLY A 8 17.03 6.05 5.81
N LEU A 9 15.89 5.62 6.33
CA LEU A 9 15.76 4.32 6.99
C LEU A 9 16.11 3.19 6.02
N HIS A 10 15.60 3.23 4.79
CA HIS A 10 15.89 2.23 3.76
C HIS A 10 17.37 2.17 3.41
N LEU A 11 17.99 3.34 3.15
CA LEU A 11 19.41 3.40 2.81
C LEU A 11 20.32 2.92 3.96
N ALA A 12 19.90 3.14 5.20
CA ALA A 12 20.62 2.72 6.40
C ALA A 12 20.47 1.22 6.71
N THR A 13 19.32 0.64 6.40
CA THR A 13 18.97 -0.74 6.73
C THR A 13 19.23 -1.73 5.60
N ARG A 14 19.57 -1.25 4.40
CA ARG A 14 20.01 -2.10 3.28
C ARG A 14 21.30 -2.86 3.60
N ASP A 15 21.28 -4.16 3.33
CA ASP A 15 22.45 -5.02 3.45
C ASP A 15 23.41 -4.76 2.27
N ARG A 16 24.35 -3.83 2.46
CA ARG A 16 25.23 -3.34 1.39
C ARG A 16 26.62 -3.95 1.34
N ASN A 17 27.06 -4.63 2.39
CA ASN A 17 28.48 -4.89 2.59
C ASN A 17 28.76 -6.37 2.84
N GLU A 18 29.51 -6.98 1.91
CA GLU A 18 30.18 -8.28 2.08
C GLU A 18 31.40 -8.21 3.02
N LYS A 19 31.58 -7.09 3.73
CA LYS A 19 32.66 -6.93 4.70
C LYS A 19 32.44 -7.87 5.89
N GLU A 20 33.54 -8.37 6.44
CA GLU A 20 33.46 -9.09 7.72
C GLU A 20 32.89 -8.17 8.82
N PRO A 21 31.99 -8.69 9.68
CA PRO A 21 31.35 -7.89 10.70
C PRO A 21 32.37 -7.45 11.75
N ALA A 22 32.46 -6.13 11.97
CA ALA A 22 33.30 -5.57 13.01
C ALA A 22 32.73 -5.98 14.39
N ARG A 23 33.60 -6.52 15.26
CA ARG A 23 33.19 -7.01 16.59
C ARG A 23 33.29 -5.89 17.62
N PHE A 24 32.18 -5.64 18.31
CA PHE A 24 32.10 -4.67 19.39
C PHE A 24 31.59 -5.34 20.67
N ARG A 25 32.03 -4.81 21.82
CA ARG A 25 31.61 -5.31 23.13
C ARG A 25 30.23 -4.78 23.55
N CYS A 26 29.92 -3.54 23.19
CA CYS A 26 28.67 -2.86 23.49
C CYS A 26 28.30 -1.89 22.36
N TYR A 27 27.04 -1.47 22.31
CA TYR A 27 26.52 -0.58 21.28
C TYR A 27 27.05 0.86 21.38
N GLU A 28 27.38 1.35 22.59
CA GLU A 28 27.98 2.67 22.80
C GLU A 28 29.26 2.84 21.98
N ARG A 29 30.12 1.80 21.96
CA ARG A 29 31.35 1.81 21.15
C ARG A 29 31.10 1.78 19.65
N VAL A 30 29.96 1.25 19.21
CA VAL A 30 29.57 1.28 17.80
C VAL A 30 29.23 2.71 17.40
N VAL A 31 28.47 3.42 18.24
CA VAL A 31 28.12 4.83 18.02
C VAL A 31 29.38 5.70 18.00
N GLU A 32 30.29 5.52 18.97
CA GLU A 32 31.58 6.24 18.98
C GLU A 32 32.41 5.97 17.70
N ALA A 33 32.43 4.73 17.21
CA ALA A 33 33.14 4.38 15.98
C ALA A 33 32.50 5.03 14.74
N PHE A 34 31.17 5.14 14.72
CA PHE A 34 30.44 5.86 13.68
C PHE A 34 30.71 7.37 13.71
N GLU A 35 30.71 7.99 14.89
CA GLU A 35 30.99 9.41 15.05
C GLU A 35 32.42 9.77 14.62
N ARG A 36 33.39 8.88 14.87
CA ARG A 36 34.78 9.01 14.40
C ARG A 36 34.95 8.75 12.90
N GLY A 37 33.87 8.36 12.19
CA GLY A 37 33.90 8.04 10.76
C GLY A 37 34.57 6.70 10.42
N ALA A 38 34.86 5.86 11.42
CA ALA A 38 35.46 4.55 11.23
C ALA A 38 34.46 3.48 10.76
N LEU A 39 33.15 3.74 10.95
CA LEU A 39 32.05 2.86 10.57
C LEU A 39 31.04 3.61 9.70
N LYS A 40 30.49 2.95 8.67
CA LYS A 40 29.33 3.43 7.92
C LYS A 40 28.04 2.81 8.46
N VAL A 41 26.92 3.49 8.25
CA VAL A 41 25.60 3.04 8.75
C VAL A 41 25.21 1.64 8.28
N ALA A 42 25.56 1.30 7.04
CA ALA A 42 25.27 0.01 6.42
C ALA A 42 26.42 -1.01 6.56
N ASP A 43 27.47 -0.74 7.34
CA ASP A 43 28.49 -1.74 7.63
C ASP A 43 27.94 -2.77 8.64
N PRO A 44 28.22 -4.08 8.45
CA PRO A 44 27.80 -5.12 9.36
C PRO A 44 28.60 -5.04 10.67
N ILE A 45 27.88 -5.19 11.78
CA ILE A 45 28.41 -5.17 13.13
C ILE A 45 27.99 -6.44 13.88
N ARG A 46 28.87 -6.90 14.77
CA ARG A 46 28.56 -7.99 15.69
C ARG A 46 28.72 -7.50 17.13
N VAL A 47 27.61 -7.52 17.87
CA VAL A 47 27.57 -7.15 19.30
C VAL A 47 27.10 -8.37 20.08
N GLY A 48 28.04 -9.01 20.80
CA GLY A 48 27.81 -10.32 21.39
C GLY A 48 27.54 -11.38 20.31
N ASP A 49 26.38 -12.03 20.38
CA ASP A 49 25.95 -13.07 19.44
C ASP A 49 25.04 -12.56 18.31
N VAL A 50 24.60 -11.29 18.38
CA VAL A 50 23.73 -10.70 17.37
C VAL A 50 24.57 -10.06 16.26
N THR A 51 24.31 -10.45 15.01
CA THR A 51 24.89 -9.82 13.82
C THR A 51 23.82 -8.94 13.18
N THR A 52 24.10 -7.64 13.05
CA THR A 52 23.16 -6.66 12.49
C THR A 52 23.93 -5.53 11.78
N THR A 53 23.27 -4.46 11.37
CA THR A 53 23.92 -3.22 10.89
C THR A 53 23.67 -2.09 11.87
N LEU A 54 24.51 -1.06 11.87
CA LEU A 54 24.28 0.12 12.72
C LEU A 54 22.92 0.76 12.39
N GLY A 55 22.56 0.85 11.11
CA GLY A 55 21.26 1.37 10.70
C GLY A 55 20.08 0.60 11.29
N LYS A 56 20.09 -0.74 11.19
CA LYS A 56 19.04 -1.60 11.78
C LYS A 56 18.97 -1.46 13.30
N TYR A 57 20.13 -1.33 13.96
CA TYR A 57 20.18 -1.08 15.40
C TYR A 57 19.57 0.27 15.80
N LEU A 58 19.94 1.36 15.11
CA LEU A 58 19.40 2.69 15.39
C LEU A 58 17.89 2.73 15.22
N VAL A 59 17.37 2.06 14.19
CA VAL A 59 15.92 1.91 13.97
C VAL A 59 15.26 1.12 15.09
N ALA A 60 15.87 0.02 15.56
CA ALA A 60 15.34 -0.74 16.68
C ALA A 60 15.26 0.11 17.97
N GLN A 61 16.20 1.04 18.20
CA GLN A 61 16.15 1.94 19.36
C GLN A 61 15.00 2.95 19.30
N CYS A 62 14.46 3.23 18.11
CA CYS A 62 13.26 4.07 17.96
C CYS A 62 11.97 3.32 18.31
N LEU A 63 12.04 2.00 18.50
CA LEU A 63 10.88 1.15 18.80
C LEU A 63 10.88 0.64 20.24
N PRO A 64 9.70 0.30 20.78
CA PRO A 64 9.55 -0.28 22.12
C PRO A 64 10.30 -1.60 22.25
N PRO A 65 10.85 -1.94 23.43
CA PRO A 65 11.66 -3.14 23.66
C PRO A 65 11.01 -4.44 23.17
N GLU A 66 9.69 -4.54 23.27
CA GLU A 66 8.87 -5.68 22.86
C GLU A 66 8.96 -5.95 21.35
N MET A 67 9.11 -4.90 20.54
CA MET A 67 9.09 -4.96 19.08
C MET A 67 10.50 -5.11 18.47
N GLN A 68 11.56 -4.78 19.21
CA GLN A 68 12.95 -4.75 18.72
C GLN A 68 13.45 -6.05 18.08
N PRO A 69 13.13 -7.26 18.58
CA PRO A 69 13.64 -8.50 17.99
C PRO A 69 13.21 -8.73 16.54
N GLY A 70 12.02 -8.27 16.13
CA GLY A 70 11.48 -8.43 14.77
C GLY A 70 12.13 -7.53 13.72
N VAL A 71 12.88 -6.51 14.17
CA VAL A 71 13.38 -5.39 13.36
C VAL A 71 14.76 -5.65 12.78
N LEU A 72 15.59 -6.40 13.51
CA LEU A 72 17.05 -6.47 13.31
C LEU A 72 17.48 -7.26 12.06
N GLY A 73 16.55 -7.96 11.41
CA GLY A 73 16.81 -8.77 10.20
C GLY A 73 16.23 -8.23 8.90
N ARG A 74 15.46 -7.15 8.92
CA ARG A 74 14.68 -6.69 7.74
C ARG A 74 15.22 -5.37 7.19
N THR A 75 15.05 -5.17 5.89
CA THR A 75 15.25 -3.86 5.24
C THR A 75 13.97 -3.05 5.43
N TRP A 76 14.12 -1.78 5.82
CA TRP A 76 13.00 -0.90 6.15
C TRP A 76 12.55 -0.09 4.94
N ASP A 77 11.49 -0.57 4.30
CA ASP A 77 10.75 0.14 3.26
C ASP A 77 9.49 0.81 3.85
N ALA A 78 8.76 1.57 3.01
CA ALA A 78 7.53 2.25 3.43
C ALA A 78 6.49 1.28 4.01
N ALA A 79 6.38 0.07 3.45
CA ALA A 79 5.42 -0.94 3.88
C ALA A 79 5.77 -1.53 5.25
N LEU A 80 7.05 -1.79 5.53
CA LEU A 80 7.49 -2.27 6.84
C LEU A 80 7.34 -1.17 7.91
N VAL A 81 7.66 0.08 7.57
CA VAL A 81 7.43 1.22 8.47
C VAL A 81 5.96 1.32 8.86
N SER A 82 5.04 1.28 7.89
CA SER A 82 3.59 1.33 8.15
C SER A 82 3.17 0.19 9.08
N ARG A 83 3.54 -1.05 8.74
CA ARG A 83 3.20 -2.23 9.55
C ARG A 83 3.71 -2.13 10.98
N ALA A 84 4.93 -1.64 11.19
CA ALA A 84 5.50 -1.50 12.53
C ALA A 84 4.76 -0.42 13.35
N LEU A 85 4.34 0.68 12.72
CA LEU A 85 3.55 1.72 13.40
C LEU A 85 2.14 1.23 13.70
N ASP A 86 1.51 0.48 12.79
CA ASP A 86 0.20 -0.13 12.98
C ASP A 86 0.23 -1.16 14.13
N GLU A 87 1.26 -1.99 14.18
CA GLU A 87 1.49 -2.95 15.27
C GLU A 87 1.68 -2.23 16.61
N ALA A 88 2.48 -1.15 16.65
CA ALA A 88 2.65 -0.35 17.86
C ALA A 88 1.34 0.31 18.32
N ALA A 89 0.50 0.77 17.38
CA ALA A 89 -0.78 1.39 17.70
C ALA A 89 -1.78 0.38 18.26
N ARG A 90 -1.85 -0.82 17.66
CA ARG A 90 -2.81 -1.87 18.03
C ARG A 90 -2.42 -2.66 19.28
N GLU A 91 -1.14 -3.02 19.44
CA GLU A 91 -0.69 -3.92 20.51
C GLU A 91 -0.23 -3.18 21.78
N LEU A 92 0.17 -1.91 21.65
CA LEU A 92 0.64 -1.10 22.77
C LEU A 92 -0.28 0.08 23.04
N HIS A 93 -0.14 1.18 22.29
CA HIS A 93 -0.97 2.38 22.42
C HIS A 93 -0.69 3.37 21.28
N VAL A 94 -1.71 4.12 20.86
CA VAL A 94 -1.61 5.15 19.81
C VAL A 94 -0.52 6.20 20.14
N GLU A 95 -0.38 6.60 21.41
CA GLU A 95 0.66 7.54 21.84
C GLU A 95 2.08 6.97 21.67
N ILE A 96 2.26 5.67 21.89
CA ILE A 96 3.56 5.01 21.70
C ILE A 96 3.88 4.98 20.20
N ALA A 97 2.91 4.64 19.36
CA ALA A 97 3.07 4.67 17.90
C ALA A 97 3.42 6.08 17.40
N ALA A 98 2.77 7.12 17.91
CA ALA A 98 3.08 8.52 17.56
C ALA A 98 4.52 8.90 17.92
N ARG A 99 5.00 8.53 19.11
CA ARG A 99 6.40 8.75 19.53
C ARG A 99 7.40 7.97 18.67
N CYS A 100 7.06 6.74 18.30
CA CYS A 100 7.87 5.93 17.38
C CYS A 100 7.96 6.59 16.00
N ALA A 101 6.82 7.07 15.48
CA ALA A 101 6.76 7.76 14.19
C ALA A 101 7.63 9.02 14.18
N GLU A 102 7.57 9.83 15.25
CA GLU A 102 8.43 11.01 15.40
C GLU A 102 9.91 10.64 15.47
N ALA A 103 10.27 9.65 16.29
CA ALA A 103 11.66 9.18 16.42
C ALA A 103 12.22 8.65 15.09
N LEU A 104 11.44 7.86 14.36
CA LEU A 104 11.78 7.33 13.03
C LEU A 104 11.87 8.44 11.98
N GLU A 105 10.99 9.44 12.03
CA GLU A 105 11.02 10.60 11.15
C GLU A 105 12.33 11.38 11.32
N VAL A 106 12.68 11.74 12.56
CA VAL A 106 13.91 12.47 12.88
C VAL A 106 15.14 11.66 12.49
N LEU A 107 15.19 10.37 12.84
CA LEU A 107 16.30 9.48 12.48
C LEU A 107 16.45 9.36 10.96
N GLY A 108 15.35 9.14 10.24
CA GLY A 108 15.35 9.01 8.79
C GLY A 108 15.89 10.25 8.09
N GLN A 109 15.41 11.44 8.48
CA GLN A 109 15.88 12.72 7.94
C GLN A 109 17.38 12.92 8.22
N TYR A 110 17.82 12.63 9.45
CA TYR A 110 19.23 12.71 9.83
C TYR A 110 20.11 11.78 8.98
N LEU A 111 19.66 10.55 8.76
CA LEU A 111 20.39 9.55 7.98
C LEU A 111 20.50 9.96 6.50
N VAL A 112 19.40 10.38 5.86
CA VAL A 112 19.45 10.86 4.46
C VAL A 112 20.42 12.01 4.31
N ALA A 113 20.34 13.02 5.19
CA ALA A 113 21.19 14.21 5.10
C ALA A 113 22.69 13.86 5.09
N ARG A 114 23.09 12.84 5.85
CA ARG A 114 24.49 12.36 5.90
C ARG A 114 24.90 11.48 4.72
N THR A 115 23.95 10.87 4.01
CA THR A 115 24.26 10.04 2.84
C THR A 115 24.68 10.85 1.61
N GLY A 116 24.31 12.14 1.55
CA GLY A 116 24.50 12.96 0.34
C GLY A 116 23.76 12.39 -0.87
N PHE A 117 22.60 11.76 -0.65
CA PHE A 117 21.82 11.14 -1.72
C PHE A 117 21.43 12.18 -2.77
N SER A 118 21.76 11.90 -4.03
CA SER A 118 21.41 12.74 -5.17
C SER A 118 21.07 11.86 -6.36
N LEU A 119 20.19 12.36 -7.22
CA LEU A 119 19.88 11.75 -8.51
C LEU A 119 20.60 12.53 -9.61
N ALA A 120 21.06 11.82 -10.63
CA ALA A 120 21.62 12.39 -11.84
C ALA A 120 20.81 11.94 -13.07
N MET A 121 20.92 12.66 -14.19
CA MET A 121 20.26 12.25 -15.44
C MET A 121 20.65 10.83 -15.88
N SER A 122 21.88 10.39 -15.58
CA SER A 122 22.34 9.03 -15.85
C SER A 122 21.55 7.96 -15.10
N ASP A 123 20.96 8.29 -13.95
CA ASP A 123 20.11 7.35 -13.19
C ASP A 123 18.80 7.06 -13.94
N PHE A 124 18.36 7.93 -14.84
CA PHE A 124 17.14 7.76 -15.64
C PHE A 124 17.40 7.13 -17.02
N ALA A 125 18.67 6.92 -17.39
CA ALA A 125 19.01 6.29 -18.65
C ALA A 125 18.64 4.80 -18.63
N SER A 126 18.18 4.29 -19.78
CA SER A 126 17.90 2.86 -19.99
C SER A 126 19.15 2.02 -19.71
N ARG A 127 18.98 0.90 -19.01
CA ARG A 127 20.09 -0.03 -18.70
C ARG A 127 20.25 -1.11 -19.76
N THR A 128 19.21 -1.35 -20.55
CA THR A 128 19.21 -2.33 -21.63
C THR A 128 18.92 -1.67 -22.98
N SER A 129 19.32 -2.35 -24.06
CA SER A 129 18.91 -1.97 -25.41
C SER A 129 17.51 -2.50 -25.68
N HIS A 130 16.63 -1.64 -26.20
CA HIS A 130 15.27 -2.03 -26.58
C HIS A 130 15.12 -2.28 -28.09
N ALA A 131 16.20 -2.15 -28.87
CA ALA A 131 16.17 -2.24 -30.33
C ALA A 131 15.59 -3.58 -30.83
N ASP A 132 16.01 -4.70 -30.25
CA ASP A 132 15.52 -6.03 -30.63
C ASP A 132 14.03 -6.23 -30.27
N ILE A 133 13.57 -5.60 -29.18
CA ILE A 133 12.17 -5.65 -28.75
C ILE A 133 11.29 -4.90 -29.77
N PHE A 134 11.75 -3.72 -30.20
CA PHE A 134 11.03 -2.92 -31.19
C PHE A 134 11.08 -3.54 -32.58
N ALA A 135 12.22 -4.09 -33.01
CA ALA A 135 12.32 -4.80 -34.29
C ALA A 135 11.33 -5.98 -34.37
N LYS A 136 11.21 -6.76 -33.28
CA LYS A 136 10.22 -7.85 -33.21
C LYS A 136 8.78 -7.34 -33.25
N ALA A 137 8.50 -6.22 -32.58
CA ALA A 137 7.17 -5.61 -32.64
C ALA A 137 6.85 -5.13 -34.07
N ASP A 138 7.80 -4.53 -34.77
CA ASP A 138 7.64 -4.11 -36.17
C ASP A 138 7.39 -5.29 -37.11
N GLU A 139 8.07 -6.43 -36.90
CA GLU A 139 7.81 -7.69 -37.61
C GLU A 139 6.39 -8.23 -37.33
N ASP A 140 5.96 -8.19 -36.07
CA ASP A 140 4.60 -8.58 -35.67
C ASP A 140 3.54 -7.70 -36.36
N LEU A 141 3.78 -6.39 -36.41
CA LEU A 141 2.88 -5.42 -37.06
C LEU A 141 2.83 -5.59 -38.58
N ALA A 142 3.96 -5.89 -39.22
CA ALA A 142 4.01 -6.16 -40.66
C ALA A 142 3.10 -7.35 -41.02
N ARG A 143 3.13 -8.43 -40.23
CA ARG A 143 2.25 -9.59 -40.41
C ARG A 143 0.78 -9.26 -40.20
N VAL A 144 0.47 -8.43 -39.21
CA VAL A 144 -0.91 -7.95 -39.00
C VAL A 144 -1.39 -7.11 -40.18
N HIS A 145 -0.51 -6.27 -40.74
CA HIS A 145 -0.83 -5.44 -41.90
C HIS A 145 -1.05 -6.28 -43.16
N GLU A 146 -0.20 -7.28 -43.41
CA GLU A 146 -0.34 -8.22 -44.53
C GLU A 146 -1.66 -9.00 -44.45
N ALA A 147 -1.98 -9.58 -43.28
CA ALA A 147 -3.25 -10.27 -43.07
C ALA A 147 -4.48 -9.38 -43.28
N TYR A 148 -4.37 -8.09 -42.97
CA TYR A 148 -5.43 -7.11 -43.25
C TYR A 148 -5.55 -6.82 -44.75
N GLN A 149 -4.43 -6.64 -45.45
CA GLN A 149 -4.42 -6.41 -46.91
C GLN A 149 -4.98 -7.61 -47.69
N GLU A 150 -4.72 -8.83 -47.21
CA GLU A 150 -5.28 -10.07 -47.76
C GLU A 150 -6.76 -10.27 -47.43
N GLY A 151 -7.35 -9.43 -46.57
CA GLY A 151 -8.74 -9.52 -46.14
C GLY A 151 -9.04 -10.65 -45.15
N VAL A 152 -8.00 -11.21 -44.52
CA VAL A 152 -8.14 -12.29 -43.51
C VAL A 152 -8.70 -11.76 -42.20
N ILE A 153 -8.38 -10.51 -41.84
CA ILE A 153 -8.84 -9.87 -40.61
C ILE A 153 -9.62 -8.57 -40.91
N THR A 154 -10.53 -8.23 -40.00
CA THR A 154 -11.28 -6.97 -40.05
C THR A 154 -10.47 -5.78 -39.54
N GLU A 155 -10.92 -4.55 -39.79
CA GLU A 155 -10.25 -3.33 -39.29
C GLU A 155 -10.22 -3.26 -37.76
N GLY A 156 -11.29 -3.71 -37.09
CA GLY A 156 -11.34 -3.76 -35.63
C GLY A 156 -10.33 -4.76 -35.05
N GLU A 157 -10.20 -5.93 -35.67
CA GLU A 157 -9.21 -6.94 -35.27
C GLU A 157 -7.79 -6.48 -35.54
N ARG A 158 -7.54 -5.81 -36.68
CA ARG A 158 -6.25 -5.19 -36.98
C ARG A 158 -5.89 -4.19 -35.88
N TYR A 159 -6.79 -3.27 -35.57
CA TYR A 159 -6.60 -2.26 -34.54
C TYR A 159 -6.25 -2.89 -33.18
N ASN A 160 -7.04 -3.85 -32.70
CA ASN A 160 -6.78 -4.52 -31.41
C ASN A 160 -5.44 -5.27 -31.41
N ARG A 161 -5.08 -5.99 -32.49
CA ARG A 161 -3.80 -6.69 -32.59
C ARG A 161 -2.60 -5.75 -32.61
N VAL A 162 -2.73 -4.57 -33.21
CA VAL A 162 -1.71 -3.51 -33.16
C VAL A 162 -1.50 -3.04 -31.72
N LEU A 163 -2.58 -2.82 -30.97
CA LEU A 163 -2.50 -2.42 -29.55
C LEU A 163 -1.84 -3.52 -28.70
N ASP A 164 -2.26 -4.78 -28.86
CA ASP A 164 -1.71 -5.91 -28.11
C ASP A 164 -0.21 -6.09 -28.37
N SER A 165 0.23 -5.90 -29.62
CA SER A 165 1.65 -6.01 -29.99
C SER A 165 2.50 -4.96 -29.26
N TRP A 166 2.01 -3.73 -29.18
CA TRP A 166 2.69 -2.65 -28.44
C TRP A 166 2.60 -2.82 -26.92
N ALA A 167 1.48 -3.32 -26.40
CA ALA A 167 1.36 -3.65 -24.98
C ALA A 167 2.38 -4.72 -24.57
N LEU A 168 2.53 -5.76 -25.40
CA LEU A 168 3.53 -6.82 -25.20
C LEU A 168 4.97 -6.28 -25.30
N ALA A 169 5.25 -5.39 -26.26
CA ALA A 169 6.55 -4.74 -26.39
C ALA A 169 6.89 -3.92 -25.14
N ARG A 170 5.94 -3.13 -24.63
CA ARG A 170 6.08 -2.36 -23.39
C ARG A 170 6.41 -3.29 -22.22
N ASP A 171 5.68 -4.37 -22.03
CA ASP A 171 5.90 -5.28 -20.91
C ASP A 171 7.26 -5.99 -21.01
N ARG A 172 7.72 -6.31 -22.23
CA ARG A 172 9.10 -6.78 -22.49
C ARG A 172 10.15 -5.73 -22.13
N THR A 173 9.96 -4.45 -22.48
CA THR A 173 10.90 -3.38 -22.09
C THR A 173 10.98 -3.22 -20.57
N ARG A 174 9.84 -3.32 -19.86
CA ARG A 174 9.81 -3.33 -18.38
C ARG A 174 10.55 -4.54 -17.81
N GLY A 175 10.33 -5.72 -18.36
CA GLY A 175 11.04 -6.95 -17.96
C GLY A 175 12.55 -6.85 -18.15
N ALA A 176 12.99 -6.31 -19.30
CA ALA A 176 14.41 -6.08 -19.61
C ALA A 176 15.05 -5.08 -18.64
N GLU A 177 14.40 -3.95 -18.35
CA GLU A 177 14.90 -2.97 -17.39
C GLU A 177 14.94 -3.52 -15.96
N ARG A 178 13.97 -4.35 -15.58
CA ARG A 178 13.95 -5.03 -14.28
C ARG A 178 15.13 -6.00 -14.13
N ALA A 179 15.42 -6.79 -15.17
CA ALA A 179 16.55 -7.71 -15.21
C ALA A 179 17.92 -6.98 -15.24
N GLY A 180 18.00 -5.83 -15.93
CA GLY A 180 19.19 -4.99 -15.98
C GLY A 180 19.43 -4.13 -14.74
N SER A 181 18.44 -4.02 -13.83
CA SER A 181 18.54 -3.15 -12.65
C SER A 181 19.39 -3.78 -11.55
N ARG A 182 20.44 -3.05 -11.16
CA ARG A 182 21.38 -3.44 -10.10
C ARG A 182 20.73 -3.35 -8.71
N HIS A 183 21.29 -4.05 -7.74
CA HIS A 183 20.86 -3.93 -6.34
C HIS A 183 21.04 -2.49 -5.80
N ASP A 184 22.10 -1.81 -6.24
CA ASP A 184 22.42 -0.42 -5.87
C ASP A 184 21.71 0.67 -6.69
N ASP A 185 20.63 0.33 -7.39
CA ASP A 185 19.88 1.31 -8.18
C ASP A 185 19.25 2.39 -7.28
N ARG A 186 19.62 3.65 -7.53
CA ARG A 186 19.14 4.81 -6.76
C ARG A 186 17.65 5.01 -6.92
N LEU A 187 17.11 4.86 -8.12
CA LEU A 187 15.66 4.98 -8.36
C LEU A 187 14.88 3.91 -7.59
N ARG A 188 15.47 2.71 -7.41
CA ARG A 188 14.86 1.63 -6.62
C ARG A 188 14.84 1.98 -5.13
N ALA A 189 15.82 2.73 -4.66
CA ALA A 189 15.82 3.24 -3.29
C ALA A 189 14.67 4.23 -3.06
N VAL A 190 14.44 5.14 -4.02
CA VAL A 190 13.35 6.11 -3.94
C VAL A 190 11.98 5.43 -4.04
N ALA A 191 11.81 4.48 -4.97
CA ALA A 191 10.56 3.72 -5.12
C ALA A 191 10.21 2.87 -3.89
N ALA A 192 11.21 2.36 -3.16
CA ALA A 192 10.97 1.63 -1.91
C ALA A 192 10.60 2.56 -0.73
N ALA A 193 10.94 3.86 -0.83
CA ALA A 193 10.64 4.84 0.21
C ALA A 193 9.22 5.40 0.12
N SER A 194 8.56 5.27 -1.04
CA SER A 194 7.17 5.69 -1.23
C SER A 194 6.51 4.89 -2.36
N ALA A 195 5.33 4.35 -2.08
CA ALA A 195 4.51 3.65 -3.06
C ALA A 195 3.98 4.57 -4.19
N GLU A 196 3.98 5.89 -3.97
CA GLU A 196 3.56 6.88 -4.98
C GLU A 196 4.62 7.09 -6.08
N VAL A 197 5.86 6.71 -5.82
CA VAL A 197 6.96 6.91 -6.76
C VAL A 197 7.01 5.75 -7.75
N PRO A 198 7.03 6.01 -9.07
CA PRO A 198 7.11 4.95 -10.07
C PRO A 198 8.37 4.09 -9.92
N THR A 199 8.23 2.80 -10.21
CA THR A 199 9.37 1.88 -10.17
C THR A 199 10.40 2.22 -11.27
N PRO A 200 11.70 1.89 -11.09
CA PRO A 200 12.74 2.20 -12.07
C PRO A 200 12.45 1.66 -13.47
N GLU A 201 11.92 0.45 -13.54
CA GLU A 201 11.51 -0.17 -14.79
C GLU A 201 10.36 0.60 -15.46
N SER A 202 9.43 1.20 -14.70
CA SER A 202 8.37 2.03 -15.27
C SER A 202 8.89 3.35 -15.82
N VAL A 203 9.94 3.91 -15.22
CA VAL A 203 10.55 5.19 -15.65
C VAL A 203 11.45 5.01 -16.87
N ARG A 204 12.15 3.86 -16.97
CA ARG A 204 13.12 3.58 -18.04
C ARG A 204 12.55 2.77 -19.21
N ALA A 205 11.39 2.15 -19.05
CA ALA A 205 10.72 1.43 -20.13
C ALA A 205 9.94 2.36 -21.06
N MET A 206 9.47 1.78 -22.16
CA MET A 206 8.51 2.41 -23.05
C MET A 206 7.27 2.91 -22.27
N PRO A 207 6.85 4.18 -22.44
CA PRO A 207 5.63 4.70 -21.82
C PRO A 207 4.36 3.92 -22.22
N PRO A 208 3.29 3.97 -21.40
CA PRO A 208 2.00 3.42 -21.79
C PRO A 208 1.44 4.15 -23.02
N GLN A 209 0.62 3.43 -23.80
CA GLN A 209 -0.06 4.01 -24.95
C GLN A 209 -1.01 5.14 -24.51
N THR A 210 -1.09 6.17 -25.36
CA THR A 210 -1.89 7.37 -25.10
C THR A 210 -3.36 7.09 -25.37
N TRP A 211 -4.20 7.33 -24.37
CA TRP A 211 -5.66 7.34 -24.54
C TRP A 211 -6.11 8.63 -25.18
N LEU A 212 -6.82 8.50 -26.29
CA LEU A 212 -7.49 9.58 -27.01
C LEU A 212 -9.01 9.46 -26.78
N ARG A 213 -9.76 10.50 -27.14
CA ARG A 213 -11.22 10.53 -26.97
C ARG A 213 -11.94 9.39 -27.72
N ASN A 214 -11.36 8.92 -28.81
CA ASN A 214 -11.92 7.92 -29.73
C ASN A 214 -11.26 6.54 -29.62
N GLY A 215 -10.44 6.29 -28.59
CA GLY A 215 -9.73 5.03 -28.39
C GLY A 215 -8.26 5.25 -28.03
N VAL A 216 -7.49 4.16 -28.03
CA VAL A 216 -6.04 4.19 -27.80
C VAL A 216 -5.31 4.56 -29.09
N SER A 217 -4.24 5.34 -29.00
CA SER A 217 -3.40 5.66 -30.16
C SER A 217 -2.65 4.41 -30.68
N GLU A 218 -2.76 4.12 -31.97
CA GLU A 218 -2.04 3.03 -32.63
C GLU A 218 -0.52 3.26 -32.67
N ARG A 219 -0.09 4.53 -32.68
CA ARG A 219 1.32 4.91 -32.66
C ARG A 219 1.73 5.22 -31.22
N PRO A 220 2.55 4.36 -30.58
CA PRO A 220 2.97 4.61 -29.22
C PRO A 220 4.12 5.61 -29.16
N ILE A 221 4.42 6.06 -27.94
CA ILE A 221 5.65 6.78 -27.62
C ILE A 221 6.74 5.74 -27.35
N LEU A 222 7.79 5.71 -28.16
CA LEU A 222 8.89 4.74 -28.02
C LEU A 222 10.00 5.23 -27.09
N ARG A 223 10.22 6.55 -27.03
CA ARG A 223 11.33 7.17 -26.28
C ARG A 223 10.91 7.45 -24.85
N THR A 224 11.86 7.31 -23.92
CA THR A 224 11.65 7.73 -22.53
C THR A 224 11.84 9.24 -22.38
N LEU A 225 11.33 9.81 -21.28
CA LEU A 225 11.56 11.23 -20.95
C LEU A 225 13.06 11.57 -20.84
N ALA A 226 13.87 10.63 -20.37
CA ALA A 226 15.32 10.80 -20.26
C ALA A 226 16.02 10.86 -21.64
N GLN A 227 15.48 10.18 -22.65
CA GLN A 227 15.99 10.20 -24.02
C GLN A 227 15.50 11.43 -24.83
N GLY A 228 14.52 12.16 -24.29
CA GLY A 228 13.83 13.25 -24.96
C GLY A 228 12.72 12.74 -25.89
N LEU A 229 11.63 13.51 -25.95
CA LEU A 229 10.48 13.23 -26.81
C LEU A 229 10.55 14.05 -28.09
N GLU A 230 10.10 13.47 -29.20
CA GLU A 230 9.90 14.21 -30.43
C GLU A 230 8.66 15.13 -30.32
N PRO A 231 8.52 16.18 -31.16
CA PRO A 231 7.38 17.09 -31.10
C PRO A 231 6.01 16.38 -31.14
N HIS A 232 5.89 15.32 -31.95
CA HIS A 232 4.68 14.51 -32.03
C HIS A 232 4.41 13.73 -30.73
N ASP A 233 5.43 13.05 -30.18
CA ASP A 233 5.30 12.28 -28.94
C ASP A 233 4.96 13.18 -27.75
N MET A 234 5.54 14.38 -27.72
CA MET A 234 5.20 15.41 -26.72
C MET A 234 3.73 15.84 -26.85
N MET A 235 3.20 15.98 -28.07
CA MET A 235 1.78 16.30 -28.27
C MET A 235 0.87 15.20 -27.73
N LEU A 236 1.19 13.93 -27.99
CA LEU A 236 0.45 12.79 -27.43
C LEU A 236 0.49 12.79 -25.90
N ALA A 237 1.68 12.98 -25.30
CA ALA A 237 1.85 13.05 -23.85
C ALA A 237 1.02 14.19 -23.23
N CYS A 238 0.96 15.36 -23.88
CA CYS A 238 0.15 16.50 -23.46
C CYS A 238 -1.36 16.17 -23.47
N ILE A 239 -1.84 15.48 -24.51
CA ILE A 239 -3.24 15.05 -24.60
C ILE A 239 -3.59 14.09 -23.46
N ALA A 240 -2.77 13.04 -23.25
CA ALA A 240 -2.97 12.10 -22.15
C ALA A 240 -3.00 12.80 -20.78
N THR A 241 -2.02 13.68 -20.52
CA THR A 241 -1.91 14.39 -19.25
C THR A 241 -3.12 15.30 -19.01
N ARG A 242 -3.61 15.98 -20.06
CA ARG A 242 -4.81 16.81 -19.97
C ARG A 242 -6.05 15.99 -19.66
N THR A 243 -6.25 14.87 -20.37
CA THR A 243 -7.39 13.98 -20.13
C THR A 243 -7.37 13.47 -18.69
N LEU A 244 -6.22 12.96 -18.22
CA LEU A 244 -6.05 12.48 -16.86
C LEU A 244 -6.38 13.56 -15.82
N ARG A 245 -5.90 14.79 -16.04
CA ARG A 245 -6.17 15.91 -15.11
C ARG A 245 -7.65 16.28 -15.07
N VAL A 246 -8.33 16.27 -16.22
CA VAL A 246 -9.79 16.52 -16.29
C VAL A 246 -10.54 15.41 -15.56
N GLU A 247 -10.19 14.14 -15.78
CA GLU A 247 -10.80 13.02 -15.07
C GLU A 247 -10.60 13.13 -13.56
N GLN A 248 -9.39 13.44 -13.10
CA GLN A 248 -9.11 13.65 -11.67
C GLN A 248 -9.99 14.76 -11.07
N LEU A 249 -10.19 15.86 -11.79
CA LEU A 249 -11.08 16.95 -11.35
C LEU A 249 -12.54 16.50 -11.28
N MET A 250 -13.02 15.78 -12.30
CA MET A 250 -14.37 15.23 -12.31
C MET A 250 -14.59 14.24 -11.17
N ARG A 251 -13.61 13.37 -10.89
CA ARG A 251 -13.65 12.42 -9.76
C ARG A 251 -13.78 13.14 -8.43
N ARG A 252 -12.99 14.20 -8.20
CA ARG A 252 -13.09 15.02 -6.98
C ARG A 252 -14.47 15.64 -6.82
N GLN A 253 -15.06 16.15 -7.90
CA GLN A 253 -16.40 16.72 -7.86
C GLN A 253 -17.47 15.67 -7.54
N THR A 254 -17.39 14.49 -8.17
CA THR A 254 -18.32 13.38 -7.89
C THR A 254 -18.19 12.88 -6.47
N ALA A 255 -16.97 12.70 -5.96
CA ALA A 255 -16.73 12.28 -4.58
C ALA A 255 -17.29 13.31 -3.57
N ALA A 256 -17.13 14.61 -3.83
CA ALA A 256 -17.70 15.66 -2.99
C ALA A 256 -19.24 15.64 -2.99
N ARG A 257 -19.87 15.39 -4.14
CA ARG A 257 -21.34 15.23 -4.21
C ARG A 257 -21.79 13.98 -3.46
N PHE A 258 -21.11 12.86 -3.67
CA PHE A 258 -21.39 11.61 -3.00
C PHE A 258 -21.25 11.72 -1.48
N HIS A 259 -20.23 12.44 -1.00
CA HIS A 259 -20.06 12.79 0.41
C HIS A 259 -21.27 13.55 0.98
N ALA A 260 -21.76 14.55 0.26
CA ALA A 260 -22.93 15.33 0.70
C ALA A 260 -24.20 14.46 0.77
N ASP A 261 -24.40 13.58 -0.21
CA ASP A 261 -25.53 12.65 -0.24
C ASP A 261 -25.42 11.63 0.92
N LEU A 262 -24.23 11.08 1.18
CA LEU A 262 -23.97 10.18 2.32
C LEU A 262 -24.19 10.86 3.66
N SER A 263 -23.66 12.06 3.84
CA SER A 263 -23.81 12.83 5.08
C SER A 263 -25.29 13.12 5.39
N ALA A 264 -26.10 13.39 4.36
CA ALA A 264 -27.54 13.59 4.52
C ALA A 264 -28.28 12.31 4.97
N VAL A 265 -27.87 11.14 4.49
CA VAL A 265 -28.50 9.84 4.83
C VAL A 265 -28.01 9.31 6.17
N LEU A 266 -26.71 9.46 6.48
CA LEU A 266 -26.08 8.93 7.68
C LEU A 266 -26.18 9.87 8.89
N GLY A 267 -26.61 11.13 8.72
CA GLY A 267 -26.76 12.09 9.82
C GLY A 267 -27.51 11.59 11.07
N PRO A 268 -28.51 10.68 10.99
CA PRO A 268 -29.15 10.09 12.16
C PRO A 268 -28.29 9.07 12.94
N MET A 269 -27.15 8.61 12.41
CA MET A 269 -26.25 7.65 13.08
C MET A 269 -25.35 8.32 14.13
N ARG A 270 -25.99 8.87 15.16
CA ARG A 270 -25.30 9.39 16.36
C ARG A 270 -25.33 8.39 17.48
N ILE A 271 -24.28 8.38 18.29
CA ILE A 271 -24.25 7.55 19.48
C ILE A 271 -25.10 8.19 20.57
N VAL A 272 -26.16 7.50 20.99
CA VAL A 272 -27.15 8.04 21.96
C VAL A 272 -27.08 7.37 23.33
N ALA A 273 -26.60 6.13 23.37
CA ALA A 273 -26.53 5.33 24.59
C ALA A 273 -25.37 4.34 24.52
N ARG A 274 -24.94 3.83 25.68
CA ARG A 274 -23.90 2.79 25.73
C ARG A 274 -24.41 1.45 25.21
N ASP A 275 -25.59 1.03 25.66
CA ASP A 275 -26.19 -0.25 25.29
C ASP A 275 -27.70 -0.11 25.09
N CYS A 276 -28.22 -0.67 23.99
CA CYS A 276 -29.66 -0.77 23.73
C CYS A 276 -30.28 -2.07 24.29
N GLY A 277 -29.47 -3.01 24.81
CA GLY A 277 -29.92 -4.27 25.38
C GLY A 277 -30.41 -5.31 24.36
N THR A 278 -30.18 -5.09 23.07
CA THR A 278 -30.63 -6.02 22.04
C THR A 278 -29.80 -7.32 22.06
N VAL A 279 -30.49 -8.44 21.89
CA VAL A 279 -29.89 -9.78 21.71
C VAL A 279 -29.78 -10.18 20.24
N ARG A 280 -30.25 -9.31 19.34
CA ARG A 280 -30.17 -9.53 17.89
C ARG A 280 -28.75 -9.28 17.42
N GLY A 281 -28.35 -10.04 16.41
CA GLY A 281 -27.04 -9.92 15.79
C GLY A 281 -27.08 -10.41 14.35
N VAL A 282 -26.02 -10.10 13.62
CA VAL A 282 -25.80 -10.51 12.24
C VAL A 282 -24.73 -11.61 12.25
N ALA A 283 -24.97 -12.68 11.49
CA ALA A 283 -23.98 -13.72 11.30
C ALA A 283 -22.91 -13.22 10.30
N VAL A 284 -21.66 -13.18 10.74
CA VAL A 284 -20.49 -12.80 9.93
C VAL A 284 -19.65 -14.05 9.70
N SER A 285 -19.40 -14.37 8.44
CA SER A 285 -18.55 -15.48 8.00
C SER A 285 -17.27 -14.94 7.33
N GLU A 286 -16.37 -15.85 6.97
CA GLU A 286 -15.35 -15.56 5.97
C GLU A 286 -16.00 -15.18 4.63
N LEU A 287 -15.29 -14.41 3.81
CA LEU A 287 -15.73 -14.07 2.45
C LEU A 287 -15.26 -15.18 1.51
N ASP A 288 -16.19 -15.88 0.87
CA ASP A 288 -15.88 -16.97 -0.08
C ASP A 288 -15.51 -16.47 -1.49
N TYR A 289 -15.11 -15.21 -1.65
CA TYR A 289 -14.76 -14.68 -2.97
C TYR A 289 -13.41 -15.23 -3.42
N VAL A 290 -13.48 -16.18 -4.35
CA VAL A 290 -12.36 -16.72 -5.12
C VAL A 290 -12.05 -15.73 -6.26
N ASP A 291 -11.44 -14.60 -5.93
CA ASP A 291 -10.60 -13.89 -6.90
C ASP A 291 -9.15 -14.22 -6.54
N ASP A 292 -8.32 -14.41 -7.57
CA ASP A 292 -6.93 -14.91 -7.54
C ASP A 292 -5.93 -14.01 -6.77
N ASP A 293 -6.43 -13.08 -5.93
CA ASP A 293 -5.63 -12.14 -5.16
C ASP A 293 -5.66 -12.50 -3.66
N ASP A 294 -4.47 -12.64 -3.09
CA ASP A 294 -4.14 -13.22 -1.78
C ASP A 294 -4.59 -12.35 -0.58
N SER A 295 -5.60 -11.48 -0.77
CA SER A 295 -5.96 -10.38 0.13
C SER A 295 -7.40 -10.40 0.65
N THR A 296 -8.11 -11.52 0.59
CA THR A 296 -9.43 -11.60 1.21
C THR A 296 -9.29 -11.52 2.74
N PRO A 297 -9.94 -10.56 3.42
CA PRO A 297 -9.83 -10.44 4.87
C PRO A 297 -10.49 -11.65 5.55
N GLY A 298 -9.70 -12.35 6.37
CA GLY A 298 -10.16 -13.48 7.18
C GLY A 298 -11.22 -13.08 8.21
N LEU A 299 -11.81 -14.08 8.88
CA LEU A 299 -12.85 -13.87 9.88
C LEU A 299 -12.39 -12.91 10.99
N ALA A 300 -11.13 -13.03 11.43
CA ALA A 300 -10.61 -12.20 12.52
C ALA A 300 -10.67 -10.71 12.19
N ALA A 301 -10.27 -10.32 10.98
CA ALA A 301 -10.28 -8.92 10.53
C ALA A 301 -11.71 -8.35 10.43
N ARG A 302 -12.72 -9.19 10.16
CA ARG A 302 -14.11 -8.76 10.06
C ARG A 302 -14.81 -8.60 11.40
N ILE A 303 -14.41 -9.37 12.41
CA ILE A 303 -15.05 -9.38 13.74
C ILE A 303 -14.30 -8.52 14.76
N GLU A 304 -13.05 -8.14 14.50
CA GLU A 304 -12.24 -7.26 15.35
C GLU A 304 -12.98 -5.95 15.66
N GLY A 305 -12.96 -5.55 16.93
CA GLY A 305 -13.62 -4.33 17.42
C GLY A 305 -15.14 -4.43 17.57
N ARG A 306 -15.77 -5.54 17.17
CA ARG A 306 -17.22 -5.77 17.33
C ARG A 306 -17.55 -6.45 18.67
N VAL A 307 -18.84 -6.50 19.00
CA VAL A 307 -19.36 -7.15 20.22
C VAL A 307 -20.10 -8.43 19.87
N ALA A 308 -19.82 -9.52 20.59
CA ALA A 308 -20.54 -10.78 20.44
C ALA A 308 -22.01 -10.63 20.85
N ALA A 309 -22.95 -10.98 19.97
CA ALA A 309 -24.39 -10.94 20.30
C ALA A 309 -24.83 -12.19 21.10
N ARG A 310 -24.16 -13.31 20.86
CA ARG A 310 -24.38 -14.60 21.53
C ARG A 310 -23.06 -15.16 22.03
N GLU A 311 -23.15 -16.15 22.91
CA GLU A 311 -21.99 -16.92 23.33
C GLU A 311 -21.33 -17.61 22.13
N ILE A 312 -20.02 -17.45 22.00
CA ILE A 312 -19.21 -18.04 20.94
C ILE A 312 -18.52 -19.27 21.53
N ALA A 313 -19.01 -20.46 21.16
CA ALA A 313 -18.41 -21.73 21.52
C ALA A 313 -17.50 -22.24 20.40
N GLY A 314 -16.36 -22.84 20.76
CA GLY A 314 -15.48 -23.54 19.84
C GLY A 314 -16.04 -24.92 19.42
N PRO A 315 -15.35 -25.63 18.51
CA PRO A 315 -15.76 -26.97 18.07
C PRO A 315 -15.91 -27.99 19.21
N ASP A 316 -15.13 -27.81 20.29
CA ASP A 316 -15.10 -28.68 21.47
C ASP A 316 -16.08 -28.23 22.58
N ASP A 317 -17.13 -27.46 22.24
CA ASP A 317 -18.07 -26.82 23.19
C ASP A 317 -17.40 -25.92 24.25
N THR A 318 -16.13 -25.56 24.03
CA THR A 318 -15.40 -24.64 24.92
C THR A 318 -15.81 -23.21 24.63
N VAL A 319 -16.29 -22.48 25.64
CA VAL A 319 -16.68 -21.06 25.50
C VAL A 319 -15.44 -20.21 25.20
N LEU A 320 -15.38 -19.65 23.99
CA LEU A 320 -14.31 -18.75 23.56
C LEU A 320 -14.58 -17.32 24.00
N ALA A 321 -15.83 -16.87 23.88
CA ALA A 321 -16.26 -15.54 24.29
C ALA A 321 -17.72 -15.56 24.80
N PRO A 322 -18.01 -14.94 25.96
CA PRO A 322 -19.39 -14.81 26.45
C PRO A 322 -20.19 -13.82 25.60
N ALA A 323 -21.53 -13.89 25.68
CA ALA A 323 -22.39 -12.89 25.06
C ALA A 323 -22.10 -11.48 25.63
N GLY A 324 -22.05 -10.49 24.74
CA GLY A 324 -21.69 -9.10 25.10
C GLY A 324 -20.18 -8.85 25.21
N ALA A 325 -19.33 -9.85 24.96
CA ALA A 325 -17.88 -9.67 24.96
C ALA A 325 -17.41 -8.83 23.76
N LEU A 326 -16.46 -7.93 24.02
CA LEU A 326 -15.75 -7.18 22.99
C LEU A 326 -14.68 -8.08 22.34
N LEU A 327 -14.69 -8.14 21.02
CA LEU A 327 -13.78 -8.97 20.23
C LEU A 327 -12.50 -8.18 19.90
N MET A 328 -11.56 -8.19 20.84
CA MET A 328 -10.22 -7.62 20.65
C MET A 328 -9.38 -8.47 19.66
N PRO A 329 -8.30 -7.92 19.07
CA PRO A 329 -7.53 -8.61 18.01
C PRO A 329 -7.06 -10.01 18.39
N GLU A 330 -6.59 -10.21 19.62
CA GLU A 330 -6.15 -11.53 20.12
C GLU A 330 -7.31 -12.54 20.20
N LEU A 331 -8.48 -12.09 20.66
CA LEU A 331 -9.66 -12.93 20.79
C LEU A 331 -10.23 -13.27 19.40
N ALA A 332 -10.25 -12.30 18.48
CA ALA A 332 -10.64 -12.51 17.10
C ALA A 332 -9.75 -13.55 16.40
N ARG A 333 -8.41 -13.45 16.55
CA ARG A 333 -7.45 -14.45 16.04
C ARG A 333 -7.62 -15.83 16.69
N ARG A 334 -8.05 -15.90 17.95
CA ARG A 334 -8.35 -17.17 18.64
C ARG A 334 -9.62 -17.82 18.09
N ILE A 335 -10.64 -17.01 17.81
CA ILE A 335 -11.91 -17.45 17.21
C ILE A 335 -11.67 -17.99 15.80
N GLU A 336 -10.91 -17.28 14.98
CA GLU A 336 -10.54 -17.72 13.63
C GLU A 336 -9.72 -19.03 13.66
N ARG A 337 -8.73 -19.14 14.57
CA ARG A 337 -7.96 -20.38 14.77
C ARG A 337 -8.79 -21.57 15.23
N ALA A 338 -9.95 -21.33 15.85
CA ALA A 338 -10.88 -22.38 16.22
C ALA A 338 -11.67 -22.94 15.02
N GLY A 339 -11.57 -22.32 13.83
CA GLY A 339 -12.19 -22.81 12.60
C GLY A 339 -13.71 -22.65 12.57
N LEU A 340 -14.25 -21.60 13.18
CA LEU A 340 -15.69 -21.33 13.16
C LEU A 340 -16.14 -20.78 11.80
N ALA A 341 -17.18 -21.38 11.23
CA ALA A 341 -17.72 -20.95 9.92
C ALA A 341 -18.37 -19.55 9.96
N HIS A 342 -19.03 -19.20 11.06
CA HIS A 342 -19.64 -17.89 11.25
C HIS A 342 -19.77 -17.55 12.73
N VAL A 343 -19.81 -16.25 13.01
CA VAL A 343 -19.97 -15.68 14.36
C VAL A 343 -21.10 -14.68 14.36
N VAL A 344 -21.96 -14.71 15.38
CA VAL A 344 -23.07 -13.75 15.51
C VAL A 344 -22.61 -12.54 16.33
N VAL A 345 -22.45 -11.40 15.67
CA VAL A 345 -22.02 -10.12 16.28
C VAL A 345 -23.17 -9.12 16.29
N ARG A 346 -23.12 -8.17 17.22
CA ARG A 346 -24.02 -7.01 17.21
C ARG A 346 -23.66 -6.11 16.02
N ASP A 347 -24.67 -5.46 15.47
CA ASP A 347 -24.52 -4.59 14.31
C ASP A 347 -25.49 -3.40 14.41
N VAL A 348 -25.14 -2.30 13.76
CA VAL A 348 -25.95 -1.08 13.73
C VAL A 348 -27.32 -1.29 13.09
N THR A 349 -27.42 -2.21 12.13
CA THR A 349 -28.68 -2.56 11.43
C THR A 349 -29.74 -3.19 12.34
N VAL A 350 -29.32 -3.85 13.42
CA VAL A 350 -30.21 -4.52 14.38
C VAL A 350 -30.32 -3.77 15.71
N CYS A 351 -29.78 -2.56 15.79
CA CYS A 351 -29.86 -1.72 16.98
C CYS A 351 -31.31 -1.31 17.28
N GLU A 352 -31.67 -1.29 18.56
CA GLU A 352 -33.00 -0.94 19.07
C GLU A 352 -32.99 0.38 19.87
N ALA A 353 -31.90 1.15 19.77
CA ALA A 353 -31.82 2.49 20.34
C ALA A 353 -32.77 3.46 19.61
N THR A 354 -33.37 4.40 20.35
CA THR A 354 -34.24 5.44 19.81
C THR A 354 -33.40 6.63 19.33
N ASP A 355 -33.68 7.17 18.15
CA ASP A 355 -33.02 8.36 17.57
C ASP A 355 -31.49 8.28 17.45
N GLY A 356 -30.95 7.08 17.20
CA GLY A 356 -29.53 6.87 16.95
C GLY A 356 -29.11 5.41 17.10
N VAL A 357 -27.84 5.21 17.42
CA VAL A 357 -27.22 3.89 17.60
C VAL A 357 -26.58 3.82 18.99
N CYS A 358 -26.53 2.62 19.58
CA CYS A 358 -25.78 2.43 20.83
C CYS A 358 -24.31 2.04 20.56
N ALA A 359 -23.42 2.41 21.49
CA ALA A 359 -21.98 2.12 21.36
C ALA A 359 -21.70 0.61 21.22
N MET A 360 -22.44 -0.26 21.91
CA MET A 360 -22.26 -1.72 21.80
C MET A 360 -22.71 -2.34 20.47
N CYS A 361 -23.67 -1.74 19.76
CA CYS A 361 -24.03 -2.20 18.41
C CYS A 361 -23.11 -1.63 17.34
N PHE A 362 -22.49 -0.48 17.60
CA PHE A 362 -21.48 0.10 16.71
C PHE A 362 -20.15 -0.67 16.81
N GLY A 363 -19.67 -0.91 18.03
CA GLY A 363 -18.35 -1.47 18.30
C GLY A 363 -17.34 -0.41 18.73
N LEU A 364 -16.06 -0.73 18.62
CA LEU A 364 -14.97 0.23 18.81
C LEU A 364 -14.84 1.15 17.60
N ASP A 365 -14.34 2.35 17.86
CA ASP A 365 -13.85 3.22 16.83
C ASP A 365 -12.64 2.59 16.13
N PRO A 366 -12.62 2.48 14.78
CA PRO A 366 -11.50 1.86 14.07
C PRO A 366 -10.21 2.69 14.13
N ASP A 367 -10.28 3.99 14.40
CA ASP A 367 -9.10 4.87 14.41
C ASP A 367 -8.36 4.79 15.76
N ASP A 368 -9.11 4.89 16.86
CA ASP A 368 -8.56 4.98 18.22
C ASP A 368 -8.69 3.66 19.02
N PHE A 369 -9.43 2.68 18.52
CA PHE A 369 -9.80 1.46 19.25
C PHE A 369 -10.47 1.74 20.62
N THR A 370 -11.13 2.89 20.74
CA THR A 370 -11.87 3.30 21.94
C THR A 370 -13.38 3.16 21.75
N TRP A 371 -14.11 3.11 22.87
CA TRP A 371 -15.57 3.17 22.84
C TRP A 371 -16.02 4.57 22.41
N PRO A 372 -16.93 4.68 21.42
CA PRO A 372 -17.50 5.96 21.09
C PRO A 372 -18.41 6.44 22.23
N CYS A 373 -18.40 7.75 22.46
CA CYS A 373 -19.13 8.41 23.52
C CYS A 373 -20.52 8.87 23.04
N PRO A 374 -21.52 8.96 23.94
CA PRO A 374 -22.79 9.59 23.61
C PRO A 374 -22.59 11.03 23.13
N GLY A 375 -23.09 11.34 21.93
CA GLY A 375 -22.88 12.61 21.23
C GLY A 375 -21.97 12.52 20.01
N ASP A 376 -21.18 11.45 19.87
CA ASP A 376 -20.30 11.27 18.71
C ASP A 376 -21.11 11.02 17.43
N ASP A 377 -20.75 11.73 16.37
CA ASP A 377 -21.39 11.65 15.06
C ASP A 377 -20.65 10.63 14.17
N MET A 378 -20.90 9.35 14.45
CA MET A 378 -20.29 8.25 13.69
C MET A 378 -20.80 8.18 12.25
N GLY A 379 -21.99 8.71 11.97
CA GLY A 379 -22.54 8.86 10.63
C GLY A 379 -21.71 9.78 9.75
N ALA A 380 -21.33 10.95 10.27
CA ALA A 380 -20.43 11.87 9.57
C ALA A 380 -19.06 11.23 9.30
N ARG A 381 -18.46 10.56 10.30
CA ARG A 381 -17.17 9.85 10.14
C ARG A 381 -17.24 8.75 9.09
N ALA A 382 -18.33 7.97 9.08
CA ALA A 382 -18.55 6.95 8.06
C ALA A 382 -18.70 7.57 6.66
N ALA A 383 -19.39 8.71 6.53
CA ALA A 383 -19.50 9.43 5.25
C ALA A 383 -18.14 9.93 4.75
N ASP A 384 -17.31 10.49 5.63
CA ASP A 384 -15.95 10.93 5.33
C ASP A 384 -15.09 9.77 4.81
N ALA A 385 -15.04 8.66 5.57
CA ALA A 385 -14.23 7.49 5.23
C ALA A 385 -14.64 6.86 3.89
N ILE A 386 -15.95 6.72 3.64
CA ILE A 386 -16.46 6.15 2.38
C ILE A 386 -16.18 7.10 1.21
N ALA A 387 -16.35 8.42 1.38
CA ALA A 387 -16.12 9.38 0.32
C ALA A 387 -14.64 9.52 -0.06
N GLU A 388 -13.74 9.46 0.93
CA GLU A 388 -12.30 9.48 0.70
C GLU A 388 -11.86 8.24 -0.10
N ALA A 389 -12.35 7.05 0.29
CA ALA A 389 -12.14 5.83 -0.47
C ALA A 389 -12.72 5.95 -1.90
N ALA A 390 -13.95 6.45 -2.06
CA ALA A 390 -14.60 6.68 -3.35
C ALA A 390 -13.80 7.60 -4.29
N ALA A 391 -13.10 8.60 -3.76
CA ALA A 391 -12.25 9.48 -4.54
C ALA A 391 -11.01 8.76 -5.13
N SER A 392 -10.56 7.69 -4.47
CA SER A 392 -9.42 6.87 -4.93
C SER A 392 -9.82 5.82 -5.97
N PHE A 393 -11.07 5.35 -5.97
CA PHE A 393 -11.55 4.38 -6.96
C PHE A 393 -11.56 4.98 -8.37
N VAL A 394 -10.95 4.26 -9.30
CA VAL A 394 -10.99 4.60 -10.73
C VAL A 394 -12.34 4.15 -11.28
N TYR A 395 -13.31 5.06 -11.37
CA TYR A 395 -14.49 4.89 -12.22
C TYR A 395 -14.07 4.96 -13.69
N THR A 396 -13.35 3.95 -14.16
CA THR A 396 -13.43 3.64 -15.59
C THR A 396 -14.72 2.86 -15.72
N TYR A 397 -15.64 3.33 -16.57
CA TYR A 397 -16.70 2.50 -17.10
C TYR A 397 -16.06 1.39 -17.94
N PHE A 398 -15.38 0.43 -17.30
CA PHE A 398 -15.15 -0.86 -17.89
C PHE A 398 -16.49 -1.56 -17.79
N HIS A 399 -17.19 -1.64 -18.93
CA HIS A 399 -17.85 -2.89 -19.21
C HIS A 399 -16.74 -3.94 -19.17
N ILE A 400 -16.60 -4.61 -18.03
CA ILE A 400 -15.89 -5.87 -17.93
C ILE A 400 -16.71 -6.81 -18.82
N CYS A 401 -16.27 -6.96 -20.06
CA CYS A 401 -16.80 -7.94 -20.99
C CYS A 401 -16.05 -9.25 -20.83
#